data_AF-A0A067T5N0-F1
#
_entry.id   AF-A0A067T5N0-F1
#
_cell.length_a   1.000
_cell.length_b   1.000
_cell.length_c   1.000
_cell.angle_alpha   90.00
_cell.angle_beta   90.00
_cell.angle_gamma   90.00
#
_symmetry.space_group_name_H-M   'P 1'
#
loop_
_entity.id
_entity.type
_entity.pdbx_description
1 polymer ?
#
loop_
_entity_poly.entity_id
_entity_poly.type
_entity_poly.pdbx_seq_one_letter_code
_entity_poly.pdbx_strand_id
1 'polypeptide(L)'
;MSGNQPIEGQTSPYLQNEDENSHFQNVSPEAMVRVTSEMCVQLEKECRRREKRNEERKQRRDSGEQTVSEDEEDVILSVLKGKGKENPTEGTSNVGTSTLASDFTPTMELGIASTPSKVKGGLIFADSDAEGREFSMHDDSIPESIAMLAKCHRTPPLSLFLGESLDRIKSARDIKYIKVGTGEFANMKLLDVSSFPADISLDNSQWTRAYNTFLDFIASSMGERLYTGFLNHWGTMMKDQNFLQWFKAYKTFDEKVRQRFFTAPFIIDPTSVQYNTALQEAKLCISVAPRMSQPGRRAPATNRYPSTGNRWQPYANTSQQSFRSYAKMRCLRCGNEGHRAEGCKSETPSKTGRSFVVRAAGRGLERLSDGRPVCIRFNIGTCSISDPSHPMHICSLCADAHHGATACTRN
;
A
#
# COMPACT_ATOMS: atom_id res chain seq x y z
N MET A 1 -17.38 -16.34 58.62
CA MET A 1 -18.39 -16.63 57.58
C MET A 1 -19.36 -15.47 57.54
N SER A 2 -19.16 -14.56 56.59
CA SER A 2 -20.06 -13.44 56.33
C SER A 2 -20.15 -13.30 54.82
N GLY A 3 -21.35 -13.55 54.29
CA GLY A 3 -21.62 -13.58 52.86
C GLY A 3 -21.73 -12.17 52.28
N ASN A 4 -21.01 -11.93 51.19
CA ASN A 4 -21.26 -10.78 50.31
C ASN A 4 -22.45 -11.13 49.42
N GLN A 5 -23.55 -10.40 49.56
CA GLN A 5 -24.59 -10.37 48.53
C GLN A 5 -24.24 -9.32 47.47
N PRO A 6 -24.56 -9.57 46.19
CA PRO A 6 -24.34 -8.58 45.13
C PRO A 6 -25.32 -7.43 45.26
N ILE A 7 -24.86 -6.21 45.00
CA ILE A 7 -25.70 -5.01 44.93
C ILE A 7 -26.55 -5.11 43.67
N GLU A 8 -27.87 -5.22 43.84
CA GLU A 8 -28.84 -5.14 42.74
C GLU A 8 -28.80 -3.75 42.10
N GLY A 9 -28.59 -3.73 40.78
CA GLY A 9 -28.41 -2.52 40.00
C GLY A 9 -29.70 -1.71 39.85
N GLN A 10 -29.64 -0.43 40.20
CA GLN A 10 -30.63 0.56 39.78
C GLN A 10 -30.50 0.79 38.27
N THR A 11 -31.54 0.46 37.52
CA THR A 11 -31.68 0.82 36.11
C THR A 11 -32.09 2.28 35.99
N SER A 12 -31.28 3.07 35.29
CA SER A 12 -31.54 4.48 35.00
C SER A 12 -32.83 4.67 34.18
N PRO A 13 -33.73 5.60 34.54
CA PRO A 13 -34.96 5.88 33.81
C PRO A 13 -34.75 6.61 32.46
N TYR A 14 -33.49 6.92 32.10
CA TYR A 14 -33.15 7.62 30.85
C TYR A 14 -32.65 6.71 29.73
N LEU A 15 -32.55 5.39 29.95
CA LEU A 15 -32.32 4.43 28.89
C LEU A 15 -33.67 3.87 28.44
N GLN A 16 -34.38 4.65 27.61
CA GLN A 16 -35.43 4.06 26.80
C GLN A 16 -34.77 3.05 25.86
N ASN A 17 -35.30 1.83 25.87
CA ASN A 17 -34.95 0.80 24.90
C ASN A 17 -35.30 1.32 23.51
N GLU A 18 -34.34 1.92 22.82
CA GLU A 18 -34.39 2.03 21.39
C GLU A 18 -34.11 0.64 20.84
N ASP A 19 -35.16 -0.04 20.41
CA ASP A 19 -35.09 -1.10 19.42
C ASP A 19 -34.44 -0.49 18.16
N GLU A 20 -33.10 -0.37 18.16
CA GLU A 20 -32.29 0.01 17.01
C GLU A 20 -32.27 -1.17 16.04
N ASN A 21 -33.41 -1.39 15.40
CA ASN A 21 -33.46 -1.95 14.07
C ASN A 21 -32.82 -0.90 13.15
N SER A 22 -31.48 -0.90 13.10
CA SER A 22 -30.68 0.01 12.29
C SER A 22 -31.10 -0.14 10.83
N HIS A 23 -32.03 0.70 10.42
CA HIS A 23 -32.40 0.92 9.04
C HIS A 23 -31.19 1.62 8.41
N PHE A 24 -30.15 0.84 8.09
CA PHE A 24 -29.17 1.23 7.09
C PHE A 24 -29.97 1.43 5.81
N GLN A 25 -30.45 2.65 5.60
CA GLN A 25 -30.96 3.08 4.32
C GLN A 25 -29.81 2.82 3.35
N ASN A 26 -29.98 1.80 2.52
CA ASN A 26 -29.08 1.53 1.41
C ASN A 26 -29.03 2.80 0.58
N VAL A 27 -28.01 3.63 0.82
CA VAL A 27 -27.76 4.81 0.00
C VAL A 27 -27.54 4.26 -1.39
N SER A 28 -28.48 4.56 -2.30
CA SER A 28 -28.43 4.05 -3.66
C SER A 28 -27.03 4.33 -4.22
N PRO A 29 -26.36 3.35 -4.86
CA PRO A 29 -25.08 3.60 -5.53
C PRO A 29 -25.13 4.82 -6.46
N GLU A 30 -26.30 5.12 -7.03
CA GLU A 30 -26.53 6.33 -7.84
C GLU A 30 -26.45 7.63 -7.03
N ALA A 31 -26.88 7.64 -5.77
CA ALA A 31 -26.78 8.80 -4.89
C ALA A 31 -25.32 9.10 -4.51
N MET A 32 -24.51 8.07 -4.22
CA MET A 32 -23.07 8.27 -4.01
C MET A 32 -22.35 8.75 -5.28
N VAL A 33 -22.69 8.19 -6.45
CA VAL A 33 -22.13 8.65 -7.73
C VAL A 33 -22.48 10.13 -7.99
N ARG A 34 -23.73 10.55 -7.71
CA ARG A 34 -24.13 11.96 -7.84
C ARG A 34 -23.35 12.88 -6.89
N VAL A 35 -23.21 12.52 -5.62
CA VAL A 35 -22.46 13.32 -4.63
C VAL A 35 -21.00 13.46 -5.03
N THR A 36 -20.34 12.37 -5.45
CA THR A 36 -18.95 12.42 -5.91
C THR A 36 -18.79 13.24 -7.19
N SER A 37 -19.73 13.13 -8.13
CA SER A 37 -19.72 13.92 -9.37
C SER A 37 -19.89 15.42 -9.10
N GLU A 38 -20.79 15.82 -8.21
CA GLU A 38 -20.99 17.22 -7.84
C GLU A 38 -19.76 17.80 -7.13
N MET A 39 -19.13 17.02 -6.25
CA MET A 39 -17.90 17.41 -5.58
C MET A 39 -16.74 17.62 -6.57
N CYS A 40 -16.59 16.72 -7.56
CA CYS A 40 -15.59 16.89 -8.63
C CYS A 40 -15.85 18.16 -9.45
N VAL A 41 -17.10 18.47 -9.78
CA VAL A 41 -17.46 19.69 -10.53
C VAL A 41 -17.15 20.95 -9.71
N GLN A 42 -17.38 20.92 -8.39
CA GLN A 42 -17.04 22.05 -7.51
C GLN A 42 -15.53 22.27 -7.42
N LEU A 43 -14.74 21.20 -7.28
CA LEU A 43 -13.28 21.24 -7.29
C LEU A 43 -12.74 21.82 -8.61
N GLU A 44 -13.23 21.33 -9.75
CA GLU A 44 -12.83 21.85 -11.07
C GLU A 44 -13.20 23.32 -11.28
N LYS A 45 -14.31 23.77 -10.70
CA LYS A 45 -14.72 25.19 -10.74
C LYS A 45 -13.80 26.06 -9.88
N GLU A 46 -13.35 25.57 -8.72
CA GLU A 46 -12.44 26.33 -7.86
C GLU A 46 -11.02 26.35 -8.42
N CYS A 47 -10.51 25.25 -9.00
CA CYS A 47 -9.24 25.23 -9.72
C CYS A 47 -9.22 26.28 -10.84
N ARG A 48 -10.28 26.34 -11.68
CA ARG A 48 -10.39 27.37 -12.74
C ARG A 48 -10.41 28.80 -12.20
N ARG A 49 -11.02 29.04 -11.03
CA ARG A 49 -10.99 30.35 -10.39
C ARG A 49 -9.59 30.72 -9.90
N ARG A 50 -8.83 29.76 -9.36
CA ARG A 50 -7.44 29.97 -8.95
C ARG A 50 -6.55 30.29 -10.13
N GLU A 51 -6.66 29.52 -11.21
CA GLU A 51 -5.92 29.78 -12.45
C GLU A 51 -6.21 31.19 -12.99
N LYS A 52 -7.49 31.60 -12.99
CA LYS A 52 -7.87 32.95 -13.42
C LYS A 52 -7.27 34.04 -12.52
N ARG A 53 -7.32 33.88 -11.20
CA ARG A 53 -6.69 34.82 -10.25
C ARG A 53 -5.18 34.92 -10.47
N ASN A 54 -4.52 33.78 -10.70
CA ASN A 54 -3.07 33.74 -10.95
C ASN A 54 -2.69 34.40 -12.28
N GLU A 55 -3.49 34.20 -13.33
CA GLU A 55 -3.28 34.84 -14.63
C GLU A 55 -3.52 36.36 -14.54
N GLU A 56 -4.57 36.81 -13.85
CA GLU A 56 -4.83 38.23 -13.60
C GLU A 56 -3.67 38.89 -12.82
N ARG A 57 -3.10 38.22 -11.81
CA ARG A 57 -1.92 38.71 -11.08
C ARG A 57 -0.68 38.77 -11.98
N LYS A 58 -0.48 37.78 -12.85
CA LYS A 58 0.61 37.76 -13.81
C LYS A 58 0.50 38.93 -14.79
N GLN A 59 -0.69 39.19 -15.32
CA GLN A 59 -0.93 40.35 -16.18
C GLN A 59 -0.65 41.68 -15.47
N ARG A 60 -1.00 41.82 -14.19
CA ARG A 60 -0.69 43.02 -13.39
C ARG A 60 0.82 43.23 -13.22
N ARG A 61 1.58 42.16 -12.99
CA ARG A 61 3.06 42.21 -12.97
C ARG A 61 3.64 42.63 -14.32
N ASP A 62 3.15 42.02 -15.40
CA ASP A 62 3.61 42.33 -16.75
C ASP A 62 3.27 43.79 -17.15
N SER A 63 2.24 44.38 -16.54
CA SER A 63 1.89 45.80 -16.69
C SER A 63 2.70 46.78 -15.83
N GLY A 64 3.65 46.29 -15.02
CA GLY A 64 4.57 47.12 -14.23
C GLY A 64 4.10 47.48 -12.83
N GLU A 65 3.07 46.81 -12.30
CA GLU A 65 2.60 47.04 -10.93
C GLU A 65 3.54 46.38 -9.91
N GLN A 66 4.43 47.17 -9.30
CA GLN A 66 5.52 46.71 -8.42
C GLN A 66 5.07 46.19 -7.04
N THR A 67 3.79 46.29 -6.69
CA THR A 67 3.26 45.97 -5.35
C THR A 67 2.27 44.80 -5.35
N VAL A 68 2.47 43.80 -6.20
CA VAL A 68 1.70 42.55 -6.13
C VAL A 68 2.44 41.59 -5.21
N SER A 69 1.98 41.42 -3.97
CA SER A 69 2.60 40.50 -3.00
C SER A 69 2.60 39.06 -3.54
N GLU A 70 3.70 38.34 -3.31
CA GLU A 70 3.85 36.94 -3.73
C GLU A 70 3.04 35.98 -2.85
N ASP A 71 2.77 36.36 -1.60
CA ASP A 71 2.10 35.52 -0.62
C ASP A 71 0.84 36.20 -0.08
N GLU A 72 -0.32 35.76 -0.57
CA GLU A 72 -1.47 35.60 0.32
C GLU A 72 -1.64 34.10 0.49
N GLU A 73 -1.25 33.59 1.66
CA GLU A 73 -1.60 32.24 2.07
C GLU A 73 -3.13 32.09 2.02
N ASP A 74 -3.55 31.00 1.39
CA ASP A 74 -4.94 30.69 1.07
C ASP A 74 -5.84 30.74 2.33
N VAL A 75 -6.75 31.71 2.34
CA VAL A 75 -7.90 31.81 3.27
C VAL A 75 -8.89 30.68 2.95
N ILE A 76 -8.51 29.44 3.22
CA ILE A 76 -9.38 28.24 3.13
C ILE A 76 -9.62 27.74 4.55
N LEU A 77 -10.20 28.61 5.38
CA LEU A 77 -10.87 28.19 6.61
C LEU A 77 -12.08 29.09 6.96
N SER A 78 -12.36 30.12 6.16
CA SER A 78 -13.45 31.07 6.43
C SER A 78 -14.81 30.66 5.87
N VAL A 79 -14.87 29.64 4.99
CA VAL A 79 -16.17 29.15 4.47
C VAL A 79 -16.87 28.23 5.49
N LEU A 80 -16.16 27.75 6.52
CA LEU A 80 -16.72 27.01 7.66
C LEU A 80 -16.82 27.81 8.97
N LYS A 81 -16.21 29.00 9.04
CA LYS A 81 -16.25 29.84 10.24
C LYS A 81 -17.20 31.02 10.03
N GLY A 82 -18.34 30.95 10.72
CA GLY A 82 -19.38 31.98 10.68
C GLY A 82 -18.86 33.39 10.91
N LYS A 83 -19.51 34.34 10.24
CA LYS A 83 -19.34 35.80 10.32
C LYS A 83 -19.05 36.29 11.75
N GLY A 84 -17.87 36.86 11.95
CA GLY A 84 -17.59 37.87 12.97
C GLY A 84 -16.94 39.07 12.30
N LYS A 85 -17.59 40.23 12.36
CA LYS A 85 -17.04 41.52 11.91
C LYS A 85 -15.97 41.95 12.90
N GLU A 86 -14.84 42.49 12.42
CA GLU A 86 -14.11 43.54 13.14
C GLU A 86 -13.21 44.35 12.19
N ASN A 87 -13.10 45.64 12.48
CA ASN A 87 -12.49 46.72 11.68
C ASN A 87 -10.94 46.71 11.79
N PRO A 88 -10.21 47.26 10.79
CA PRO A 88 -8.78 47.51 10.94
C PRO A 88 -8.52 48.92 11.50
N THR A 89 -7.66 48.98 12.51
CA THR A 89 -7.02 50.22 12.99
C THR A 89 -5.55 50.19 12.59
N GLU A 90 -5.09 51.33 12.08
CA GLU A 90 -3.74 51.64 11.61
C GLU A 90 -2.68 51.60 12.72
N GLY A 91 -1.40 51.44 12.33
CA GLY A 91 -0.25 51.74 13.22
C GLY A 91 1.06 51.06 12.81
N THR A 92 1.80 51.59 11.83
CA THR A 92 3.07 52.33 12.00
C THR A 92 4.34 51.47 12.21
N SER A 93 5.16 51.53 11.17
CA SER A 93 6.63 51.49 11.05
C SER A 93 7.48 51.51 12.33
N ASN A 94 8.56 50.69 12.36
CA ASN A 94 9.90 51.27 12.49
C ASN A 94 11.06 50.34 12.09
N VAL A 95 12.04 51.00 11.47
CA VAL A 95 13.36 50.56 11.00
C VAL A 95 14.35 50.51 12.17
N GLY A 96 15.31 49.58 12.15
CA GLY A 96 16.40 49.55 13.13
C GLY A 96 17.55 48.60 12.77
N THR A 97 18.55 49.14 12.10
CA THR A 97 19.86 48.57 11.73
C THR A 97 20.82 48.51 12.93
N SER A 98 21.63 47.44 13.07
CA SER A 98 23.07 47.46 13.47
C SER A 98 23.55 46.10 14.04
N THR A 99 24.46 45.37 13.38
CA THR A 99 25.96 45.35 13.48
C THR A 99 26.59 44.69 14.72
N LEU A 100 27.40 43.65 14.43
CA LEU A 100 28.74 43.29 14.95
C LEU A 100 28.94 42.71 16.37
N ALA A 101 29.29 41.41 16.36
CA ALA A 101 30.59 40.81 16.73
C ALA A 101 31.14 40.80 18.19
N SER A 102 31.81 39.67 18.47
CA SER A 102 32.82 39.39 19.51
C SER A 102 32.25 39.06 20.91
N ASP A 103 32.86 38.24 21.76
CA ASP A 103 33.96 37.28 21.64
C ASP A 103 33.95 36.41 22.92
N PHE A 104 34.69 35.31 22.83
CA PHE A 104 34.99 34.34 23.88
C PHE A 104 35.48 34.91 25.22
N THR A 105 35.09 34.31 26.36
CA THR A 105 35.96 33.41 27.17
C THR A 105 35.28 32.86 28.43
N PRO A 106 35.77 31.71 28.97
CA PRO A 106 35.08 30.91 29.99
C PRO A 106 35.63 31.14 31.41
N THR A 107 34.76 31.08 32.41
CA THR A 107 35.17 30.99 33.82
C THR A 107 34.72 29.64 34.38
N MET A 108 35.70 28.78 34.68
CA MET A 108 35.52 27.62 35.54
C MET A 108 35.34 28.08 36.99
N GLU A 109 34.33 27.56 37.68
CA GLU A 109 34.37 27.48 39.14
C GLU A 109 33.83 26.13 39.62
N LEU A 110 34.63 25.52 40.49
CA LEU A 110 34.51 24.19 41.06
C LEU A 110 33.68 24.24 42.35
N GLY A 111 32.71 23.33 42.44
CA GLY A 111 32.41 22.55 43.64
C GLY A 111 31.63 23.21 44.77
N ILE A 112 30.52 22.59 45.15
CA ILE A 112 30.29 22.05 46.51
C ILE A 112 29.12 21.04 46.45
N ALA A 113 29.29 19.99 47.24
CA ALA A 113 28.52 18.77 47.28
C ALA A 113 27.10 18.87 47.87
N SER A 114 26.26 17.98 47.36
CA SER A 114 25.23 17.17 48.03
C SER A 114 24.34 17.81 49.09
N THR A 115 23.09 18.05 48.70
CA THR A 115 21.94 17.98 49.60
C THR A 115 20.96 16.89 49.13
N PRO A 116 20.26 16.22 50.05
CA PRO A 116 19.43 15.06 49.73
C PRO A 116 18.23 15.46 48.87
N SER A 117 18.07 14.76 47.74
CA SER A 117 17.01 14.95 46.77
C SER A 117 15.63 14.84 47.44
N LYS A 118 15.05 16.00 47.79
CA LYS A 118 13.60 16.17 47.87
C LYS A 118 13.04 15.67 46.55
N VAL A 119 12.15 14.68 46.61
CA VAL A 119 11.36 14.24 45.46
C VAL A 119 10.56 15.46 44.99
N LYS A 120 11.11 16.19 44.02
CA LYS A 120 10.38 17.19 43.25
C LYS A 120 9.34 16.40 42.48
N GLY A 121 8.12 16.34 43.03
CA GLY A 121 6.93 16.10 42.24
C GLY A 121 6.76 17.28 41.29
N GLY A 122 7.58 17.32 40.24
CA GLY A 122 7.36 18.22 39.13
C GLY A 122 5.98 17.94 38.55
N LEU A 123 5.31 18.99 38.11
CA LEU A 123 4.08 18.84 37.34
C LEU A 123 4.36 17.88 36.17
N ILE A 124 3.49 16.89 35.99
CA ILE A 124 3.62 15.91 34.91
C ILE A 124 3.46 16.59 33.55
N PHE A 125 2.68 17.67 33.50
CA PHE A 125 2.47 18.54 32.34
C PHE A 125 2.50 20.00 32.81
N ALA A 126 3.23 20.85 32.10
CA ALA A 126 3.19 22.30 32.27
C ALA A 126 2.10 22.92 31.37
N ASP A 127 1.59 24.09 31.73
CA ASP A 127 0.60 24.80 30.90
C ASP A 127 1.15 25.11 29.49
N SER A 128 2.46 25.35 29.37
CA SER A 128 3.16 25.50 28.09
C SER A 128 3.12 24.25 27.20
N ASP A 129 2.91 23.06 27.78
CA ASP A 129 2.74 21.83 27.00
C ASP A 129 1.35 21.73 26.38
N ALA A 130 0.36 22.41 26.98
CA ALA A 130 -1.03 22.45 26.54
C ALA A 130 -1.34 23.65 25.65
N GLU A 131 -0.57 24.75 25.75
CA GLU A 131 -0.71 25.91 24.87
C GLU A 131 -0.61 25.52 23.38
N GLY A 132 -1.61 25.92 22.60
CA GLY A 132 -1.70 25.59 21.17
C GLY A 132 -2.26 24.21 20.84
N ARG A 133 -2.59 23.37 21.83
CA ARG A 133 -3.32 22.12 21.59
C ARG A 133 -4.83 22.36 21.67
N GLU A 134 -5.51 22.24 20.54
CA GLU A 134 -6.97 22.17 20.53
C GLU A 134 -7.43 20.74 20.82
N PHE A 135 -8.45 20.60 21.66
CA PHE A 135 -9.11 19.31 21.84
C PHE A 135 -9.82 18.94 20.54
N SER A 136 -9.39 17.83 19.93
CA SER A 136 -10.15 17.18 18.86
C SER A 136 -10.81 15.93 19.42
N MET A 137 -12.10 15.77 19.14
CA MET A 137 -12.85 14.55 19.47
C MET A 137 -12.32 13.34 18.70
N HIS A 138 -11.79 13.57 17.49
CA HIS A 138 -11.20 12.56 16.65
C HIS A 138 -9.76 12.94 16.36
N ASP A 139 -8.84 12.09 16.83
CA ASP A 139 -7.46 12.19 16.42
C ASP A 139 -7.36 11.62 15.00
N ASP A 140 -7.29 12.50 14.00
CA ASP A 140 -7.12 12.14 12.59
C ASP A 140 -5.63 12.14 12.16
N SER A 141 -4.70 12.35 13.11
CA SER A 141 -3.27 12.36 12.82
C SER A 141 -2.79 10.98 12.33
N ILE A 142 -1.77 10.97 11.47
CA ILE A 142 -1.25 9.71 10.93
C ILE A 142 -0.03 9.32 11.76
N PRO A 143 -0.02 8.13 12.41
CA PRO A 143 1.07 7.75 13.30
C PRO A 143 2.43 7.73 12.60
N GLU A 144 3.45 8.29 13.24
CA GLU A 144 4.83 8.36 12.71
C GLU A 144 5.37 6.97 12.32
N SER A 145 4.93 5.89 12.97
CA SER A 145 5.34 4.53 12.61
C SER A 145 4.97 4.13 11.17
N ILE A 146 3.92 4.73 10.59
CA ILE A 146 3.57 4.55 9.17
C ILE A 146 4.55 5.33 8.28
N ALA A 147 4.89 6.56 8.64
CA ALA A 147 5.91 7.35 7.95
C ALA A 147 7.29 6.67 7.97
N MET A 148 7.63 5.99 9.07
CA MET A 148 8.87 5.23 9.18
C MET A 148 8.96 4.07 8.17
N LEU A 149 7.84 3.43 7.81
CA LEU A 149 7.84 2.42 6.74
C LEU A 149 8.26 3.05 5.42
N ALA A 150 7.64 4.19 5.07
CA ALA A 150 7.95 4.93 3.85
C ALA A 150 9.43 5.38 3.80
N LYS A 151 9.94 5.94 4.90
CA LYS A 151 11.35 6.38 5.03
C LYS A 151 12.34 5.22 4.82
N CYS A 152 11.97 4.00 5.21
CA CYS A 152 12.79 2.80 5.00
C CYS A 152 12.50 2.06 3.69
N HIS A 153 11.92 2.74 2.68
CA HIS A 153 11.57 2.18 1.38
C HIS A 153 10.64 0.95 1.46
N ARG A 154 9.79 0.89 2.49
CA ARG A 154 8.73 -0.11 2.63
C ARG A 154 7.39 0.56 2.34
N THR A 155 6.67 0.04 1.36
CA THR A 155 5.33 0.52 1.03
C THR A 155 4.37 0.26 2.19
N PRO A 156 3.77 1.31 2.78
CA PRO A 156 2.69 1.12 3.72
C PRO A 156 1.48 0.50 3.00
N PRO A 157 0.97 -0.66 3.46
CA PRO A 157 -0.29 -1.20 2.95
C PRO A 157 -1.45 -0.21 3.16
N LEU A 158 -2.41 -0.16 2.25
CA LEU A 158 -3.59 0.70 2.40
C LEU A 158 -4.40 0.31 3.64
N SER A 159 -4.39 -0.95 4.04
CA SER A 159 -5.06 -1.40 5.25
C SER A 159 -4.59 -0.70 6.54
N LEU A 160 -3.39 -0.10 6.56
CA LEU A 160 -2.91 0.69 7.69
C LEU A 160 -3.63 2.04 7.84
N PHE A 161 -4.27 2.52 6.77
CA PHE A 161 -5.00 3.80 6.73
C PHE A 161 -6.51 3.63 6.99
N LEU A 162 -6.95 2.44 7.41
CA LEU A 162 -8.29 2.25 7.97
C LEU A 162 -8.35 2.86 9.36
N GLY A 163 -9.49 3.46 9.73
CA GLY A 163 -9.70 4.04 11.07
C GLY A 163 -9.39 3.04 12.20
N GLU A 164 -9.86 1.80 12.09
CA GLU A 164 -9.58 0.73 13.06
C GLU A 164 -8.08 0.42 13.20
N SER A 165 -7.33 0.46 12.09
CA SER A 165 -5.89 0.24 12.08
C SER A 165 -5.16 1.42 12.71
N LEU A 166 -5.57 2.66 12.41
CA LEU A 166 -4.99 3.87 12.98
C LEU A 166 -5.24 3.93 14.49
N ASP A 167 -6.46 3.66 14.95
CA ASP A 167 -6.81 3.62 16.37
C ASP A 167 -6.00 2.56 17.11
N ARG A 168 -5.86 1.38 16.51
CA ARG A 168 -5.03 0.30 17.03
C ARG A 168 -3.57 0.74 17.16
N ILE A 169 -3.04 1.44 16.14
CA ILE A 169 -1.67 1.95 16.14
C ILE A 169 -1.46 2.99 17.25
N LYS A 170 -2.35 3.99 17.34
CA LYS A 170 -2.30 5.07 18.32
C LYS A 170 -2.43 4.57 19.75
N SER A 171 -3.29 3.58 19.97
CA SER A 171 -3.50 2.99 21.28
C SER A 171 -2.41 1.98 21.69
N ALA A 172 -1.40 1.75 20.85
CA ALA A 172 -0.39 0.70 21.04
C ALA A 172 -0.97 -0.71 21.30
N ARG A 173 -2.15 -1.03 20.75
CA ARG A 173 -2.88 -2.28 21.03
C ARG A 173 -2.46 -3.41 20.09
N ASP A 174 -1.87 -4.46 20.67
CA ASP A 174 -1.45 -5.67 19.94
C ASP A 174 -0.55 -5.40 18.73
N ILE A 175 0.30 -4.37 18.80
CA ILE A 175 1.22 -4.01 17.72
C ILE A 175 2.55 -4.71 17.93
N LYS A 176 3.12 -5.24 16.85
CA LYS A 176 4.49 -5.74 16.83
C LYS A 176 5.38 -4.80 16.03
N TYR A 177 6.66 -4.74 16.42
CA TYR A 177 7.69 -4.01 15.70
C TYR A 177 8.83 -4.95 15.35
N ILE A 178 9.37 -4.82 14.15
CA ILE A 178 10.52 -5.56 13.65
C ILE A 178 11.73 -4.63 13.67
N LYS A 179 12.85 -5.09 14.24
CA LYS A 179 14.11 -4.35 14.21
C LYS A 179 14.83 -4.62 12.88
N VAL A 180 15.21 -3.56 12.16
CA VAL A 180 16.01 -3.68 10.94
C VAL A 180 17.43 -4.09 11.33
N GLY A 181 17.89 -5.24 10.85
CA GLY A 181 19.16 -5.85 11.26
C GLY A 181 20.40 -5.29 10.57
N THR A 182 20.27 -4.70 9.38
CA THR A 182 21.40 -4.32 8.52
C THR A 182 21.04 -3.16 7.59
N GLY A 183 22.04 -2.39 7.12
CA GLY A 183 21.89 -1.33 6.12
C GLY A 183 21.80 0.07 6.70
N GLU A 184 21.44 1.05 5.87
CA GLU A 184 21.31 2.47 6.24
C GLU A 184 20.33 2.69 7.40
N PHE A 185 19.30 1.85 7.50
CA PHE A 185 18.27 1.91 8.53
C PHE A 185 18.51 0.94 9.70
N ALA A 186 19.75 0.51 9.94
CA ALA A 186 20.07 -0.45 10.99
C ALA A 186 19.58 0.05 12.37
N ASN A 187 19.04 -0.88 13.16
CA ASN A 187 18.45 -0.65 14.48
C ASN A 187 17.12 0.11 14.52
N MET A 188 16.57 0.55 13.39
CA MET A 188 15.26 1.18 13.37
C MET A 188 14.15 0.15 13.64
N LYS A 189 13.15 0.56 14.44
CA LYS A 189 11.96 -0.25 14.73
C LYS A 189 10.89 0.07 13.68
N LEU A 190 10.56 -0.92 12.86
CA LEU A 190 9.51 -0.82 11.85
C LEU A 190 8.24 -1.50 12.33
N LEU A 191 7.09 -0.92 11.99
CA LEU A 191 5.79 -1.52 12.24
C LEU A 191 5.68 -2.88 11.52
N ASP A 192 5.30 -3.92 12.23
CA ASP A 192 5.03 -5.24 11.64
C ASP A 192 3.65 -5.26 10.98
N VAL A 193 3.67 -5.15 9.64
CA VAL A 193 2.45 -5.11 8.83
C VAL A 193 1.73 -6.46 8.75
N SER A 194 2.34 -7.57 9.18
CA SER A 194 1.73 -8.91 9.08
C SER A 194 0.51 -9.10 9.99
N SER A 195 0.35 -8.23 10.98
CA SER A 195 -0.76 -8.24 11.93
C SER A 195 -1.99 -7.44 11.48
N PHE A 196 -1.93 -6.84 10.29
CA PHE A 196 -2.99 -6.03 9.68
C PHE A 196 -3.62 -6.76 8.50
N PRO A 197 -4.86 -6.40 8.09
CA PRO A 197 -5.49 -6.96 6.91
C PRO A 197 -4.62 -6.78 5.66
N ALA A 198 -4.69 -7.72 4.72
CA ALA A 198 -4.00 -7.55 3.44
C ALA A 198 -4.77 -6.58 2.54
N ASP A 199 -4.10 -5.78 1.70
CA ASP A 199 -4.77 -4.87 0.76
C ASP A 199 -5.78 -5.59 -0.16
N ILE A 200 -5.49 -6.85 -0.51
CA ILE A 200 -6.37 -7.67 -1.33
C ILE A 200 -7.73 -7.96 -0.67
N SER A 201 -7.79 -8.02 0.67
CA SER A 201 -9.02 -8.29 1.41
C SER A 201 -9.93 -7.08 1.57
N LEU A 202 -9.45 -5.87 1.26
CA LEU A 202 -10.27 -4.65 1.35
C LEU A 202 -11.40 -4.68 0.33
N ASP A 203 -12.64 -4.46 0.78
CA ASP A 203 -13.74 -4.20 -0.14
C ASP A 203 -13.66 -2.80 -0.77
N ASN A 204 -14.60 -2.45 -1.62
CA ASN A 204 -14.62 -1.15 -2.30
C ASN A 204 -14.72 0.04 -1.34
N SER A 205 -15.57 -0.07 -0.32
CA SER A 205 -15.78 1.02 0.65
C SER A 205 -14.55 1.20 1.53
N GLN A 206 -13.99 0.11 2.04
CA GLN A 206 -12.77 0.10 2.85
C GLN A 206 -11.59 0.64 2.05
N TRP A 207 -11.41 0.20 0.80
CA TRP A 207 -10.33 0.67 -0.05
C TRP A 207 -10.45 2.16 -0.34
N THR A 208 -11.65 2.65 -0.67
CA THR A 208 -11.90 4.08 -0.93
C THR A 208 -11.60 4.94 0.30
N ARG A 209 -12.09 4.55 1.48
CA ARG A 209 -11.83 5.27 2.73
C ARG A 209 -10.33 5.28 3.07
N ALA A 210 -9.69 4.11 3.04
CA ALA A 210 -8.26 3.98 3.28
C ALA A 210 -7.42 4.81 2.29
N TYR A 211 -7.84 4.87 1.03
CA TYR A 211 -7.14 5.63 0.01
C TYR A 211 -7.22 7.15 0.27
N ASN A 212 -8.37 7.67 0.70
CA ASN A 212 -8.48 9.08 1.05
C ASN A 212 -7.55 9.45 2.22
N THR A 213 -7.53 8.64 3.28
CA THR A 213 -6.60 8.86 4.40
C THR A 213 -5.14 8.66 4.00
N PHE A 214 -4.85 7.79 3.04
CA PHE A 214 -3.54 7.70 2.40
C PHE A 214 -3.18 8.98 1.63
N LEU A 215 -4.13 9.64 0.95
CA LEU A 215 -3.87 10.92 0.31
C LEU A 215 -3.52 12.02 1.33
N ASP A 216 -4.17 12.02 2.50
CA ASP A 216 -3.82 12.93 3.60
C ASP A 216 -2.40 12.68 4.12
N PHE A 217 -1.97 11.42 4.17
CA PHE A 217 -0.58 11.05 4.46
C PHE A 217 0.39 11.58 3.43
N ILE A 218 0.09 11.41 2.15
CA ILE A 218 0.97 11.92 1.08
C ILE A 218 1.02 13.45 1.13
N ALA A 219 -0.10 14.13 1.35
CA ALA A 219 -0.17 15.59 1.45
C ALA A 219 0.67 16.14 2.62
N SER A 220 0.62 15.48 3.78
CA SER A 220 1.37 15.89 4.98
C SER A 220 2.85 15.50 4.97
N SER A 221 3.20 14.41 4.28
CA SER A 221 4.54 13.81 4.37
C SER A 221 5.40 13.98 3.12
N MET A 222 4.86 14.50 2.00
CA MET A 222 5.54 14.57 0.71
C MET A 222 5.34 15.90 0.00
N GLY A 223 6.18 16.16 -1.01
CA GLY A 223 6.08 17.37 -1.82
C GLY A 223 4.81 17.44 -2.66
N GLU A 224 4.32 18.66 -2.91
CA GLU A 224 3.07 18.96 -3.62
C GLU A 224 2.94 18.25 -4.98
N ARG A 225 4.03 18.17 -5.76
CA ARG A 225 4.03 17.48 -7.06
C ARG A 225 3.78 15.97 -6.94
N LEU A 226 4.28 15.34 -5.87
CA LEU A 226 4.07 13.91 -5.62
C LEU A 226 2.62 13.67 -5.18
N TYR A 227 2.11 14.51 -4.27
CA TYR A 227 0.69 14.51 -3.89
C TYR A 227 -0.23 14.67 -5.10
N THR A 228 0.03 15.66 -5.95
CA THR A 228 -0.72 15.90 -7.19
C THR A 228 -0.72 14.66 -8.11
N GLY A 229 0.42 13.97 -8.23
CA GLY A 229 0.52 12.72 -8.98
C GLY A 229 -0.41 11.62 -8.44
N PHE A 230 -0.43 11.41 -7.12
CA PHE A 230 -1.32 10.44 -6.48
C PHE A 230 -2.80 10.82 -6.57
N LEU A 231 -3.11 12.12 -6.47
CA LEU A 231 -4.47 12.63 -6.62
C LEU A 231 -4.98 12.42 -8.05
N ASN A 232 -4.14 12.68 -9.06
CA ASN A 232 -4.47 12.43 -10.46
C ASN A 232 -4.63 10.93 -10.77
N HIS A 233 -3.77 10.07 -10.20
CA HIS A 233 -3.88 8.62 -10.28
C HIS A 233 -5.22 8.13 -9.70
N TRP A 234 -5.57 8.56 -8.49
CA TRP A 234 -6.86 8.30 -7.86
C TRP A 234 -8.04 8.76 -8.70
N GLY A 235 -8.03 10.03 -9.11
CA GLY A 235 -9.08 10.62 -9.93
C GLY A 235 -9.29 9.88 -11.25
N THR A 236 -8.21 9.40 -11.86
CA THR A 236 -8.25 8.60 -13.10
C THR A 236 -8.96 7.26 -12.90
N MET A 237 -8.72 6.57 -11.79
CA MET A 237 -9.41 5.31 -11.46
C MET A 237 -10.90 5.56 -11.19
N MET A 238 -11.22 6.58 -10.40
CA MET A 238 -12.60 6.89 -9.99
C MET A 238 -13.46 7.46 -11.13
N LYS A 239 -12.86 8.07 -12.16
CA LYS A 239 -13.56 8.57 -13.36
C LYS A 239 -13.95 7.45 -14.35
N ASP A 240 -13.45 6.22 -14.20
CA ASP A 240 -13.87 5.11 -15.08
C ASP A 240 -15.33 4.70 -14.77
N GLN A 241 -16.20 4.78 -15.77
CA GLN A 241 -17.61 4.36 -15.67
C GLN A 241 -17.75 2.88 -15.28
N ASN A 242 -16.75 2.06 -15.60
CA ASN A 242 -16.70 0.64 -15.27
C ASN A 242 -15.82 0.36 -14.04
N PHE A 243 -15.60 1.34 -13.16
CA PHE A 243 -14.75 1.21 -11.98
C PHE A 243 -15.08 -0.04 -11.15
N LEU A 244 -16.36 -0.29 -10.84
CA LEU A 244 -16.77 -1.46 -10.05
C LEU A 244 -16.45 -2.80 -10.73
N GLN A 245 -16.60 -2.87 -12.06
CA GLN A 245 -16.25 -4.07 -12.83
C GLN A 245 -14.74 -4.33 -12.78
N TRP A 246 -13.94 -3.27 -12.87
CA TRP A 246 -12.48 -3.33 -12.89
C TRP A 246 -11.83 -3.14 -11.52
N PHE A 247 -12.60 -3.07 -10.43
CA PHE A 247 -12.12 -2.70 -9.11
C PHE A 247 -10.94 -3.58 -8.66
N LYS A 248 -11.02 -4.89 -8.89
CA LYS A 248 -9.92 -5.82 -8.57
C LYS A 248 -8.65 -5.51 -9.37
N ALA A 249 -8.78 -5.14 -10.64
CA ALA A 249 -7.64 -4.74 -11.47
C ALA A 249 -7.03 -3.42 -10.97
N TYR A 250 -7.88 -2.45 -10.61
CA TYR A 250 -7.44 -1.16 -10.04
C TYR A 250 -6.68 -1.34 -8.74
N LYS A 251 -7.18 -2.15 -7.79
CA LYS A 251 -6.45 -2.47 -6.55
C LYS A 251 -5.06 -3.04 -6.80
N THR A 252 -4.94 -4.04 -7.68
CA THR A 252 -3.64 -4.65 -8.00
C THR A 252 -2.71 -3.69 -8.76
N PHE A 253 -3.27 -2.86 -9.63
CA PHE A 253 -2.51 -1.85 -10.35
C PHE A 253 -1.96 -0.78 -9.38
N ASP A 254 -2.82 -0.23 -8.53
CA ASP A 254 -2.45 0.73 -7.49
C ASP A 254 -1.38 0.19 -6.54
N GLU A 255 -1.54 -1.04 -6.05
CA GLU A 255 -0.57 -1.69 -5.18
C GLU A 255 0.83 -1.71 -5.82
N LYS A 256 0.92 -2.04 -7.11
CA LYS A 256 2.19 -2.04 -7.86
C LYS A 256 2.76 -0.62 -8.02
N VAL A 257 1.91 0.38 -8.27
CA VAL A 257 2.34 1.79 -8.38
C VAL A 257 2.94 2.24 -7.05
N ARG A 258 2.24 2.03 -5.93
CA ARG A 258 2.75 2.34 -4.58
C ARG A 258 4.04 1.56 -4.27
N GLN A 259 4.10 0.27 -4.57
CA GLN A 259 5.30 -0.55 -4.38
C GLN A 259 6.53 0.02 -5.08
N ARG A 260 6.38 0.37 -6.36
CA ARG A 260 7.47 0.99 -7.13
C ARG A 260 7.82 2.37 -6.58
N PHE A 261 6.83 3.18 -6.26
CA PHE A 261 7.03 4.54 -5.77
C PHE A 261 7.87 4.58 -4.48
N PHE A 262 7.52 3.78 -3.47
CA PHE A 262 8.28 3.78 -2.20
C PHE A 262 9.66 3.14 -2.33
N THR A 263 9.89 2.32 -3.36
CA THR A 263 11.22 1.78 -3.68
C THR A 263 12.09 2.81 -4.42
N ALA A 264 11.51 3.51 -5.38
CA ALA A 264 12.16 4.52 -6.20
C ALA A 264 11.12 5.60 -6.56
N PRO A 265 11.10 6.75 -5.86
CA PRO A 265 10.07 7.77 -6.06
C PRO A 265 10.03 8.31 -7.50
N PHE A 266 8.82 8.48 -8.02
CA PHE A 266 8.55 9.09 -9.33
C PHE A 266 7.23 9.86 -9.30
N ILE A 267 7.06 10.80 -10.23
CA ILE A 267 5.78 11.51 -10.38
C ILE A 267 4.86 10.65 -11.23
N ILE A 268 3.68 10.32 -10.70
CA ILE A 268 2.69 9.54 -11.44
C ILE A 268 2.04 10.45 -12.49
N ASP A 269 2.11 10.04 -13.75
CA ASP A 269 1.45 10.70 -14.87
C ASP A 269 0.43 9.75 -15.52
N PRO A 270 -0.87 9.91 -15.20
CA PRO A 270 -1.93 9.09 -15.79
C PRO A 270 -2.12 9.27 -17.31
N THR A 271 -1.58 10.35 -17.89
CA THR A 271 -1.64 10.59 -19.34
C THR A 271 -0.56 9.84 -20.11
N SER A 272 0.47 9.34 -19.42
CA SER A 272 1.59 8.65 -20.05
C SER A 272 1.19 7.30 -20.68
N VAL A 273 1.86 6.95 -21.77
CA VAL A 273 1.66 5.65 -22.45
C VAL A 273 2.01 4.47 -21.53
N GLN A 274 3.04 4.62 -20.70
CA GLN A 274 3.50 3.57 -19.80
C GLN A 274 2.47 3.26 -18.69
N TYR A 275 1.87 4.31 -18.10
CA TYR A 275 0.80 4.16 -17.13
C TYR A 275 -0.40 3.44 -17.74
N ASN A 276 -0.86 3.90 -18.91
CA ASN A 276 -2.00 3.30 -19.60
C ASN A 276 -1.73 1.83 -19.98
N THR A 277 -0.53 1.52 -20.48
CA THR A 277 -0.14 0.14 -20.79
C THR A 277 -0.20 -0.74 -19.55
N ALA A 278 0.40 -0.30 -18.44
CA ALA A 278 0.41 -1.05 -17.18
C ALA A 278 -1.01 -1.24 -16.59
N LEU A 279 -1.89 -0.24 -16.73
CA LEU A 279 -3.29 -0.36 -16.31
C LEU A 279 -4.06 -1.38 -17.18
N GLN A 280 -3.88 -1.35 -18.51
CA GLN A 280 -4.50 -2.32 -19.41
C GLN A 280 -4.00 -3.75 -19.15
N GLU A 281 -2.70 -3.92 -18.89
CA GLU A 281 -2.15 -5.21 -18.48
C GLU A 281 -2.81 -5.74 -17.19
N ALA A 282 -3.06 -4.87 -16.21
CA ALA A 282 -3.77 -5.25 -14.99
C ALA A 282 -5.22 -5.69 -15.26
N LYS A 283 -5.95 -4.95 -16.13
CA LYS A 283 -7.31 -5.32 -16.56
C LYS A 283 -7.34 -6.65 -17.32
N LEU A 284 -6.39 -6.87 -18.22
CA LEU A 284 -6.24 -8.13 -18.96
C LEU A 284 -5.91 -9.30 -18.04
N CYS A 285 -5.03 -9.13 -17.04
CA CYS A 285 -4.71 -10.19 -16.07
C CYS A 285 -5.96 -10.71 -15.35
N ILE A 286 -6.88 -9.83 -14.97
CA ILE A 286 -8.14 -10.22 -14.33
C ILE A 286 -9.12 -10.87 -15.32
N SER A 287 -9.13 -10.42 -16.58
CA SER A 287 -10.01 -10.94 -17.62
C SER A 287 -9.61 -12.35 -18.09
N VAL A 288 -8.31 -12.59 -18.20
CA VAL A 288 -7.74 -13.86 -18.69
C VAL A 288 -7.53 -14.87 -17.56
N ALA A 289 -7.55 -14.43 -16.30
CA ALA A 289 -7.49 -15.32 -15.15
C ALA A 289 -8.53 -16.42 -15.36
N PRO A 290 -8.11 -17.69 -15.57
CA PRO A 290 -9.05 -18.76 -15.86
C PRO A 290 -10.04 -18.74 -14.73
N ARG A 291 -11.33 -18.60 -15.06
CA ARG A 291 -12.42 -18.72 -14.09
C ARG A 291 -12.15 -20.02 -13.37
N MET A 292 -11.52 -19.93 -12.19
CA MET A 292 -11.11 -21.12 -11.45
C MET A 292 -12.42 -21.84 -11.26
N SER A 293 -12.53 -22.96 -11.94
CA SER A 293 -13.76 -23.70 -12.12
C SER A 293 -14.30 -23.85 -10.72
N GLN A 294 -15.36 -23.10 -10.39
CA GLN A 294 -16.01 -23.30 -9.10
C GLN A 294 -16.23 -24.80 -9.05
N PRO A 295 -15.71 -25.50 -8.01
CA PRO A 295 -15.83 -26.95 -7.94
C PRO A 295 -17.31 -27.23 -8.12
N GLY A 296 -17.64 -27.77 -9.30
CA GLY A 296 -19.01 -27.85 -9.74
C GLY A 296 -19.75 -28.52 -8.62
N ARG A 297 -20.77 -27.86 -8.08
CA ARG A 297 -21.79 -28.53 -7.30
C ARG A 297 -22.27 -29.63 -8.23
N ARG A 298 -21.73 -30.85 -8.04
CA ARG A 298 -22.28 -32.05 -8.64
C ARG A 298 -23.70 -32.06 -8.13
N ALA A 299 -24.65 -31.72 -9.01
CA ALA A 299 -26.02 -32.11 -8.80
C ALA A 299 -25.97 -33.61 -8.50
N PRO A 300 -26.66 -34.10 -7.44
CA PRO A 300 -26.69 -35.52 -7.15
C PRO A 300 -27.19 -36.22 -8.40
N ALA A 301 -26.33 -37.07 -8.96
CA ALA A 301 -26.67 -37.88 -10.12
C ALA A 301 -27.82 -38.79 -9.72
N THR A 302 -29.04 -38.43 -10.12
CA THR A 302 -30.15 -39.35 -10.15
C THR A 302 -29.86 -40.36 -11.24
N ASN A 303 -29.30 -41.48 -10.80
CA ASN A 303 -29.32 -42.77 -11.49
C ASN A 303 -30.67 -42.95 -12.21
N ARG A 304 -30.66 -43.09 -13.54
CA ARG A 304 -31.59 -43.97 -14.25
C ARG A 304 -31.17 -44.21 -15.71
N TYR A 305 -31.01 -45.50 -15.97
CA TYR A 305 -30.96 -46.25 -17.23
C TYR A 305 -29.61 -46.61 -17.88
N PRO A 306 -29.36 -47.91 -18.09
CA PRO A 306 -28.31 -48.41 -18.97
C PRO A 306 -28.83 -48.45 -20.41
N SER A 307 -28.06 -47.92 -21.36
CA SER A 307 -28.27 -48.25 -22.77
C SER A 307 -26.94 -48.63 -23.40
N THR A 308 -26.84 -49.93 -23.60
CA THR A 308 -25.93 -50.64 -24.50
C THR A 308 -25.78 -49.91 -25.84
N GLY A 309 -24.53 -49.70 -26.27
CA GLY A 309 -24.24 -49.08 -27.55
C GLY A 309 -22.75 -49.05 -27.86
N ASN A 310 -22.17 -50.22 -28.12
CA ASN A 310 -20.85 -50.35 -28.73
C ASN A 310 -20.87 -49.66 -30.11
N ARG A 311 -20.23 -48.50 -30.22
CA ARG A 311 -19.84 -47.95 -31.52
C ARG A 311 -18.40 -47.44 -31.43
N TRP A 312 -17.53 -48.24 -32.02
CA TRP A 312 -16.17 -47.90 -32.43
C TRP A 312 -16.10 -46.45 -32.95
N GLN A 313 -15.27 -45.62 -32.31
CA GLN A 313 -14.80 -44.37 -32.87
C GLN A 313 -13.29 -44.51 -33.15
N PRO A 314 -12.83 -44.29 -34.39
CA PRO A 314 -11.42 -44.35 -34.74
C PRO A 314 -10.71 -43.06 -34.32
N TYR A 315 -9.65 -43.22 -33.53
CA TYR A 315 -8.56 -42.29 -33.21
C TYR A 315 -8.93 -40.81 -33.06
N ALA A 316 -9.39 -40.43 -31.85
CA ALA A 316 -9.26 -39.06 -31.38
C ALA A 316 -7.76 -38.74 -31.21
N ASN A 317 -7.31 -37.71 -31.92
CA ASN A 317 -5.96 -37.20 -31.93
C ASN A 317 -5.55 -36.73 -30.51
N THR A 318 -4.93 -37.63 -29.73
CA THR A 318 -4.39 -37.38 -28.38
C THR A 318 -3.11 -36.56 -28.41
N SER A 319 -3.16 -35.35 -28.99
CA SER A 319 -2.10 -34.34 -28.87
C SER A 319 -2.50 -33.16 -27.98
N GLN A 320 -3.73 -33.11 -27.46
CA GLN A 320 -4.05 -32.26 -26.31
C GLN A 320 -3.44 -32.87 -25.05
N GLN A 321 -2.15 -32.58 -24.85
CA GLN A 321 -1.44 -32.77 -23.60
C GLN A 321 -2.23 -32.12 -22.46
N SER A 322 -2.96 -32.96 -21.72
CA SER A 322 -3.02 -32.98 -20.27
C SER A 322 -2.70 -31.63 -19.61
N PHE A 323 -3.73 -30.80 -19.44
CA PHE A 323 -3.71 -29.64 -18.57
C PHE A 323 -3.55 -30.09 -17.11
N ARG A 324 -2.37 -30.61 -16.75
CA ARG A 324 -1.94 -30.65 -15.37
C ARG A 324 -1.80 -29.21 -14.93
N SER A 325 -2.64 -28.81 -13.98
CA SER A 325 -2.63 -27.50 -13.35
C SER A 325 -1.20 -26.98 -13.17
N TYR A 326 -0.84 -25.94 -13.91
CA TYR A 326 0.45 -25.25 -13.84
C TYR A 326 0.71 -24.63 -12.47
N ALA A 327 -0.31 -24.54 -11.60
CA ALA A 327 -0.25 -23.92 -10.29
C ALA A 327 0.72 -24.61 -9.32
N LYS A 328 1.21 -25.83 -9.62
CA LYS A 328 2.22 -26.53 -8.80
C LYS A 328 3.55 -26.76 -9.51
N MET A 329 3.74 -26.24 -10.73
CA MET A 329 5.02 -26.39 -11.42
C MET A 329 6.00 -25.30 -10.97
N ARG A 330 7.06 -25.73 -10.28
CA ARG A 330 8.20 -24.90 -9.92
C ARG A 330 9.04 -24.60 -11.15
N CYS A 331 9.37 -23.32 -11.36
CA CYS A 331 10.25 -22.88 -12.43
C CYS A 331 11.65 -23.46 -12.20
N LEU A 332 12.17 -24.20 -13.18
CA LEU A 332 13.50 -24.82 -13.10
C LEU A 332 14.66 -23.82 -13.21
N ARG A 333 14.39 -22.55 -13.53
CA ARG A 333 15.40 -21.48 -13.59
C ARG A 333 15.46 -20.69 -12.29
N CYS A 334 14.35 -20.09 -11.86
CA CYS A 334 14.35 -19.23 -10.66
C CYS A 334 13.83 -19.91 -9.39
N GLY A 335 13.16 -21.07 -9.49
CA GLY A 335 12.61 -21.75 -8.32
C GLY A 335 11.27 -21.21 -7.81
N ASN A 336 10.73 -20.13 -8.40
CA ASN A 336 9.38 -19.65 -8.12
C ASN A 336 8.33 -20.50 -8.83
N GLU A 337 7.11 -20.54 -8.30
CA GLU A 337 6.00 -21.28 -8.90
C GLU A 337 5.25 -20.47 -9.98
N GLY A 338 4.40 -21.15 -10.75
CA GLY A 338 3.46 -20.49 -11.65
C GLY A 338 3.97 -20.20 -13.06
N HIS A 339 5.22 -20.55 -13.40
CA HIS A 339 5.75 -20.38 -14.75
C HIS A 339 6.83 -21.41 -15.12
N ARG A 340 7.07 -21.58 -16.43
CA ARG A 340 8.14 -22.44 -16.98
C ARG A 340 9.46 -21.68 -17.10
N ALA A 341 10.58 -22.40 -17.11
CA ALA A 341 11.91 -21.81 -17.28
C ALA A 341 12.05 -20.97 -18.57
N GLU A 342 11.41 -21.39 -19.67
CA GLU A 342 11.37 -20.68 -20.95
C GLU A 342 10.68 -19.30 -20.85
N GLY A 343 9.64 -19.18 -20.03
CA GLY A 343 8.93 -17.92 -19.77
C GLY A 343 9.41 -17.16 -18.53
N CYS A 344 10.52 -17.59 -17.93
CA CYS A 344 11.02 -17.00 -16.68
C CYS A 344 11.64 -15.64 -16.95
N LYS A 345 10.96 -14.57 -16.51
CA LYS A 345 11.45 -13.18 -16.57
C LYS A 345 12.15 -12.73 -15.28
N SER A 346 12.28 -13.60 -14.27
CA SER A 346 12.97 -13.25 -13.03
C SER A 346 14.44 -12.92 -13.31
N GLU A 347 14.90 -11.80 -12.74
CA GLU A 347 16.30 -11.37 -12.75
C GLU A 347 17.10 -11.97 -11.58
N THR A 348 16.39 -12.43 -10.55
CA THR A 348 16.96 -13.08 -9.36
C THR A 348 16.31 -14.45 -9.11
N PRO A 349 17.05 -15.42 -8.54
CA PRO A 349 16.46 -16.66 -8.04
C PRO A 349 15.51 -16.40 -6.86
N SER A 350 14.64 -17.37 -6.58
CA SER A 350 13.70 -17.33 -5.46
C SER A 350 14.37 -17.19 -4.10
N LYS A 351 15.64 -17.64 -3.98
CA LYS A 351 16.48 -17.39 -2.82
C LYS A 351 17.44 -16.23 -3.04
N THR A 352 17.34 -15.22 -2.18
CA THR A 352 18.26 -14.08 -2.15
C THR A 352 19.71 -14.54 -1.95
N GLY A 353 20.65 -13.90 -2.67
CA GLY A 353 22.09 -14.18 -2.55
C GLY A 353 22.59 -15.34 -3.41
N ARG A 354 21.78 -15.83 -4.36
CA ARG A 354 22.19 -16.88 -5.31
C ARG A 354 22.19 -16.39 -6.75
N SER A 355 23.06 -16.99 -7.56
CA SER A 355 23.06 -16.84 -9.01
C SER A 355 22.22 -17.95 -9.65
N PHE A 356 21.77 -17.70 -10.89
CA PHE A 356 21.19 -18.76 -11.70
C PHE A 356 22.24 -19.82 -12.02
N VAL A 357 21.84 -21.10 -11.96
CA VAL A 357 22.67 -22.22 -12.38
C VAL A 357 22.45 -22.57 -13.85
N VAL A 358 21.23 -22.37 -14.34
CA VAL A 358 20.81 -22.74 -15.70
C VAL A 358 20.15 -21.58 -16.45
N ARG A 359 20.19 -21.67 -17.78
CA ARG A 359 19.36 -20.86 -18.70
C ARG A 359 18.46 -21.76 -19.53
N ALA A 360 17.34 -21.21 -20.00
CA ALA A 360 16.51 -21.89 -21.00
C ALA A 360 17.20 -21.84 -22.36
N ALA A 361 17.24 -22.96 -23.07
CA ALA A 361 17.83 -23.08 -24.41
C ALA A 361 16.88 -23.89 -25.30
N GLY A 362 16.07 -23.18 -26.09
CA GLY A 362 14.97 -23.80 -26.85
C GLY A 362 14.02 -24.58 -25.91
N ARG A 363 13.88 -25.89 -26.15
CA ARG A 363 13.05 -26.78 -25.32
C ARG A 363 13.77 -27.36 -24.10
N GLY A 364 15.04 -27.03 -23.91
CA GLY A 364 15.92 -27.61 -22.90
C GLY A 364 16.39 -26.63 -21.82
N LEU A 365 17.23 -27.14 -20.93
CA LEU A 365 18.00 -26.35 -19.97
C LEU A 365 19.48 -26.55 -20.26
N GLU A 366 20.25 -25.48 -20.20
CA GLU A 366 21.71 -25.49 -20.28
C GLU A 366 22.30 -24.93 -19.00
N ARG A 367 23.38 -25.55 -18.51
CA ARG A 367 24.16 -25.01 -17.40
C ARG A 367 24.87 -23.73 -17.83
N LEU A 368 24.78 -22.67 -17.03
CA LEU A 368 25.36 -21.37 -17.37
C LEU A 368 26.88 -21.37 -17.44
N SER A 369 27.55 -22.23 -16.66
CA SER A 369 29.01 -22.25 -16.57
C SER A 369 29.70 -22.80 -17.83
N ASP A 370 29.06 -23.74 -18.55
CA ASP A 370 29.71 -24.46 -19.66
C ASP A 370 28.76 -24.83 -20.81
N GLY A 371 27.49 -24.40 -20.77
CA GLY A 371 26.51 -24.66 -21.82
C GLY A 371 26.05 -26.12 -21.92
N ARG A 372 26.47 -27.01 -21.03
CA ARG A 372 26.06 -28.43 -21.12
C ARG A 372 24.57 -28.61 -20.83
N PRO A 373 23.88 -29.51 -21.57
CA PRO A 373 22.46 -29.73 -21.36
C PRO A 373 22.20 -30.38 -20.00
N VAL A 374 21.15 -29.92 -19.32
CA VAL A 374 20.71 -30.40 -18.00
C VAL A 374 19.41 -31.18 -18.17
N CYS A 375 19.33 -32.36 -17.55
CA CYS A 375 18.16 -33.23 -17.69
C CYS A 375 16.95 -32.66 -16.95
N ILE A 376 15.93 -32.24 -17.71
CA ILE A 376 14.65 -31.78 -17.16
C ILE A 376 13.96 -32.92 -16.40
N ARG A 377 13.97 -34.14 -16.95
CA ARG A 377 13.31 -35.31 -16.35
C ARG A 377 13.90 -35.67 -14.99
N PHE A 378 15.22 -35.53 -14.82
CA PHE A 378 15.89 -35.68 -13.52
C PHE A 378 15.40 -34.60 -12.54
N ASN A 379 15.33 -33.34 -12.98
CA ASN A 379 14.88 -32.22 -12.13
C ASN A 379 13.44 -32.35 -11.63
N ILE A 380 12.58 -33.05 -12.37
CA ILE A 380 11.21 -33.40 -11.96
C ILE A 380 11.08 -34.80 -11.32
N GLY A 381 12.19 -35.52 -11.09
CA GLY A 381 12.20 -36.81 -10.39
C GLY A 381 11.76 -38.03 -11.20
N THR A 382 11.89 -38.00 -12.53
CA THR A 382 11.39 -39.05 -13.45
C THR A 382 12.44 -39.66 -14.38
N CYS A 383 13.73 -39.37 -14.14
CA CYS A 383 14.84 -39.92 -14.92
C CYS A 383 15.83 -40.64 -14.02
N SER A 384 16.23 -41.84 -14.44
CA SER A 384 17.24 -42.68 -13.80
C SER A 384 18.32 -43.17 -14.79
N ILE A 385 18.41 -42.55 -15.97
CA ILE A 385 19.37 -42.92 -17.02
C ILE A 385 20.77 -42.45 -16.61
N SER A 386 21.75 -43.37 -16.59
CA SER A 386 23.15 -43.11 -16.20
C SER A 386 24.13 -43.06 -17.37
N ASP A 387 23.64 -42.86 -18.59
CA ASP A 387 24.45 -42.82 -19.82
C ASP A 387 25.28 -41.51 -19.90
N PRO A 388 26.59 -41.54 -20.17
CA PRO A 388 27.42 -40.34 -20.37
C PRO A 388 26.96 -39.40 -21.49
N SER A 389 26.24 -39.92 -22.49
CA SER A 389 25.65 -39.12 -23.57
C SER A 389 24.34 -38.42 -23.18
N HIS A 390 23.80 -38.75 -22.00
CA HIS A 390 22.58 -38.18 -21.47
C HIS A 390 22.83 -36.76 -20.90
N PRO A 391 21.86 -35.84 -20.98
CA PRO A 391 21.93 -34.55 -20.30
C PRO A 391 22.22 -34.69 -18.80
N MET A 392 23.01 -33.78 -18.24
CA MET A 392 23.55 -33.90 -16.88
C MET A 392 22.45 -33.99 -15.83
N HIS A 393 22.61 -34.92 -14.89
CA HIS A 393 21.77 -35.05 -13.69
C HIS A 393 22.30 -34.13 -12.59
N ILE A 394 21.98 -32.84 -12.71
CA ILE A 394 22.24 -31.84 -11.67
C ILE A 394 20.97 -31.06 -11.37
N CYS A 395 20.82 -30.64 -10.12
CA CYS A 395 19.76 -29.75 -9.68
C CYS A 395 19.89 -28.41 -10.38
N SER A 396 18.86 -27.99 -11.11
CA SER A 396 18.88 -26.73 -11.86
C SER A 396 18.85 -25.48 -10.98
N LEU A 397 18.68 -25.63 -9.66
CA LEU A 397 18.59 -24.55 -8.68
C LEU A 397 19.84 -24.41 -7.79
N CYS A 398 20.63 -25.49 -7.64
CA CYS A 398 21.80 -25.50 -6.75
C CYS A 398 23.02 -26.27 -7.29
N ALA A 399 22.94 -26.80 -8.51
CA ALA A 399 23.99 -27.56 -9.21
C ALA A 399 24.40 -28.90 -8.58
N ASP A 400 23.72 -29.35 -7.51
CA ASP A 400 24.00 -30.62 -6.83
C ASP A 400 23.54 -31.84 -7.66
N ALA A 401 24.35 -32.90 -7.73
CA ALA A 401 24.03 -34.10 -8.51
C ALA A 401 23.13 -35.11 -7.78
N HIS A 402 22.92 -34.96 -6.47
CA HIS A 402 22.19 -35.96 -5.67
C HIS A 402 20.66 -35.84 -5.77
N HIS A 403 20.14 -34.69 -6.22
CA HIS A 403 18.70 -34.44 -6.26
C HIS A 403 18.27 -33.56 -7.42
N GLY A 404 17.00 -33.67 -7.82
CA GLY A 404 16.37 -32.76 -8.78
C GLY A 404 15.77 -31.51 -8.13
N ALA A 405 15.47 -30.48 -8.91
CA ALA A 405 14.85 -29.23 -8.45
C ALA A 405 13.60 -29.40 -7.57
N THR A 406 12.79 -30.42 -7.83
CA THR A 406 11.58 -30.76 -7.05
C THR A 406 11.88 -31.16 -5.61
N ALA A 407 13.06 -31.73 -5.33
CA ALA A 407 13.53 -32.13 -4.01
C ALA A 407 14.57 -31.15 -3.42
N CYS A 408 14.81 -30.01 -4.07
CA CYS A 408 15.81 -29.04 -3.64
C CYS A 408 15.34 -28.27 -2.40
N THR A 409 15.85 -28.65 -1.23
CA THR A 409 15.70 -27.91 0.04
C THR A 409 16.54 -26.64 0.08
N ARG A 410 17.53 -26.57 -0.81
CA ARG A 410 18.39 -25.41 -0.95
C ARG A 410 17.71 -24.28 -1.70
N ASN A 411 16.58 -24.51 -2.38
CA ASN A 411 15.83 -23.44 -3.05
C ASN A 411 15.34 -22.37 -2.08
#